data_AF-A0A3D3R5G0-F1
#
_entry.id   AF-A0A3D3R5G0-F1
#
_cell.length_a   1.000
_cell.length_b   1.000
_cell.length_c   1.000
_cell.angle_alpha   90.00
_cell.angle_beta   90.00
_cell.angle_gamma   90.00
#
_symmetry.space_group_name_H-M   'P 1'
#
loop_
_entity.id
_entity.type
_entity.pdbx_description
1 polymer ?
#
loop_
_entity_poly.entity_id
_entity_poly.type
_entity_poly.pdbx_seq_one_letter_code
_entity_poly.pdbx_strand_id
1 'polypeptide(L)'
;MGSRVILNRSRSEGISILHPFHKHPANDCPAGRHGKFVVCLSLLCLLFIYSSKALAQGVEISASNPEHTIRQLLQKTCFDCHNDDLAEGRLNLEQLSWKLDDQRLRQRWIQAYDRIAAGEMPPDQNDLTQADREILLKALSQSLQTADAAEIALQGRGPLRRLTRDEYEQNLRDVLLLPHLDIRDLLPQDREQHHCNKVSDVLDMSRIQLDAYLDAADQALRQAVASGIQPRKQEHQRLPATRMFLTAGTFGGREAMFYAKDSQMVPLSGGDLARMRKENKHDPEMELAIFRSASWPYYGYPDVFTAREPGAYHVRFSARAVRQLRDFSLRPAWNSIAMNFRARKRSGADVSGDVRATGETFDIQPQGGVYETTIHLKQNETFEYSLLGLPVPRAINPPNAPLYYDFPPMPDGGHPGVAFRWLEITGPLDSASWPPASHQRLFGTLPIRVAEKGTLPVEVISAQPEQDAKQLLRRFIRQVEREPTSEAVIKIYDQLVTDELQAGTPLAEALLTSYTAFLCSGQFLYLPEPRADSPRRQYAVASRLSHFLGNTRPDAELNQLAEQGRLLDGQVLNQQTHRLLSADSAE
;
A
#
# COMPACT_ATOMS: atom_id res chain seq x y z
N MET A 1 -7.46 29.11 -24.18
CA MET A 1 -7.87 29.18 -25.60
C MET A 1 -7.00 28.21 -26.38
N GLY A 2 -7.62 27.23 -27.06
CA GLY A 2 -7.09 26.37 -28.16
C GLY A 2 -5.75 25.64 -27.94
N SER A 3 -5.59 24.35 -28.20
CA SER A 3 -6.34 23.42 -29.04
C SER A 3 -6.02 21.97 -28.68
N ARG A 4 -7.04 21.13 -28.81
CA ARG A 4 -6.98 19.67 -28.79
C ARG A 4 -6.16 19.15 -29.98
N VAL A 5 -5.41 18.07 -29.77
CA VAL A 5 -5.17 17.06 -30.81
C VAL A 5 -5.45 15.68 -30.21
N ILE A 6 -6.49 15.05 -30.75
CA ILE A 6 -6.82 13.63 -30.65
C ILE A 6 -6.21 12.98 -31.91
N LEU A 7 -5.65 11.76 -31.78
CA LEU A 7 -5.52 10.67 -32.80
C LEU A 7 -4.50 9.66 -32.22
N ASN A 8 -4.60 8.35 -32.32
CA ASN A 8 -5.66 7.42 -32.67
C ASN A 8 -5.18 6.03 -32.20
N ARG A 9 -6.10 5.17 -31.77
CA ARG A 9 -5.83 3.74 -31.53
C ARG A 9 -5.61 3.06 -32.89
N SER A 10 -4.61 2.19 -33.02
CA SER A 10 -4.65 1.08 -33.97
C SER A 10 -4.37 -0.25 -33.26
N ARG A 11 -5.19 -1.24 -33.61
CA ARG A 11 -5.05 -2.66 -33.31
C ARG A 11 -4.16 -3.29 -34.38
N SER A 12 -3.32 -4.25 -34.00
CA SER A 12 -3.16 -5.54 -34.68
C SER A 12 -2.22 -6.43 -33.84
N GLU A 13 -2.73 -7.59 -33.41
CA GLU A 13 -2.20 -8.93 -33.77
C GLU A 13 -0.93 -9.29 -32.95
N GLY A 14 -0.96 -10.23 -32.00
CA GLY A 14 -1.48 -11.58 -32.14
C GLY A 14 -0.32 -12.53 -32.50
N ILE A 15 0.60 -12.78 -31.57
CA ILE A 15 1.60 -13.84 -31.70
C ILE A 15 1.66 -14.63 -30.39
N SER A 16 0.94 -15.75 -30.39
CA SER A 16 1.04 -16.82 -29.41
C SER A 16 2.33 -17.60 -29.66
N ILE A 17 3.27 -17.61 -28.70
CA ILE A 17 4.39 -18.54 -28.71
C ILE A 17 4.09 -19.64 -27.67
N LEU A 18 3.56 -20.74 -28.17
CA LEU A 18 3.53 -22.03 -27.50
C LEU A 18 4.98 -22.57 -27.43
N HIS A 19 5.48 -22.87 -26.24
CA HIS A 19 6.57 -23.83 -26.04
C HIS A 19 6.13 -24.88 -25.01
N PRO A 20 6.03 -26.16 -25.38
CA PRO A 20 5.69 -27.22 -24.45
C PRO A 20 6.95 -27.64 -23.67
N PHE A 21 6.88 -27.56 -22.34
CA PHE A 21 7.84 -28.20 -21.44
C PHE A 21 7.61 -29.72 -21.48
N HIS A 22 8.52 -30.43 -22.13
CA HIS A 22 8.63 -31.88 -22.01
C HIS A 22 9.20 -32.26 -20.63
N LYS A 23 8.37 -32.97 -19.86
CA LYS A 23 8.80 -33.77 -18.71
C LYS A 23 9.63 -34.97 -19.20
N HIS A 24 10.76 -35.23 -18.57
CA HIS A 24 11.30 -36.60 -18.46
C HIS A 24 11.74 -36.88 -17.01
N PRO A 25 11.55 -38.13 -16.53
CA PRO A 25 11.58 -38.47 -15.11
C PRO A 25 12.95 -38.95 -14.63
N ALA A 26 13.10 -38.94 -13.31
CA ALA A 26 14.12 -39.65 -12.55
C ALA A 26 13.87 -41.17 -12.55
N ASN A 27 14.95 -41.98 -12.55
CA ASN A 27 15.28 -42.96 -11.50
C ASN A 27 16.48 -43.84 -11.88
N ASP A 28 17.31 -44.12 -10.86
CA ASP A 28 18.06 -45.36 -10.54
C ASP A 28 19.10 -45.88 -11.55
N CYS A 29 20.31 -46.35 -11.23
CA CYS A 29 20.85 -47.10 -10.08
C CYS A 29 22.40 -47.27 -10.29
N PRO A 30 23.16 -48.14 -9.60
CA PRO A 30 23.86 -47.93 -8.33
C PRO A 30 25.41 -48.07 -8.41
N ALA A 31 26.00 -48.07 -7.21
CA ALA A 31 27.40 -48.16 -6.82
C ALA A 31 28.22 -49.39 -7.29
N GLY A 32 29.55 -49.20 -7.33
CA GLY A 32 30.59 -50.24 -7.27
C GLY A 32 31.99 -49.63 -7.44
N ARG A 33 32.70 -49.27 -6.35
CA ARG A 33 33.74 -50.02 -5.63
C ARG A 33 35.10 -50.21 -6.34
N HIS A 34 36.12 -49.63 -5.70
CA HIS A 34 37.46 -50.18 -5.37
C HIS A 34 38.71 -49.78 -6.18
N GLY A 35 39.76 -49.43 -5.42
CA GLY A 35 41.19 -49.45 -5.79
C GLY A 35 41.88 -48.09 -5.68
N LYS A 36 42.25 -47.58 -4.49
CA LYS A 36 43.58 -47.69 -3.83
C LYS A 36 44.80 -47.54 -4.77
N PHE A 37 45.62 -46.48 -4.57
CA PHE A 37 47.11 -46.37 -4.60
C PHE A 37 47.47 -44.87 -4.74
N VAL A 38 47.82 -44.13 -3.68
CA VAL A 38 49.15 -43.93 -3.06
C VAL A 38 50.18 -43.18 -3.93
N VAL A 39 50.37 -41.88 -3.59
CA VAL A 39 51.62 -41.12 -3.36
C VAL A 39 52.65 -40.88 -4.50
N CYS A 40 52.92 -39.59 -4.80
CA CYS A 40 54.22 -38.88 -4.87
C CYS A 40 54.16 -37.71 -5.90
N LEU A 41 54.18 -36.45 -5.47
CA LEU A 41 55.34 -35.57 -5.20
C LEU A 41 55.93 -34.89 -6.45
N SER A 42 55.65 -33.59 -6.52
CA SER A 42 56.36 -32.46 -7.13
C SER A 42 57.82 -32.67 -7.57
N LEU A 43 58.16 -32.27 -8.82
CA LEU A 43 59.30 -31.43 -9.23
C LEU A 43 59.50 -31.48 -10.75
N LEU A 44 59.21 -30.40 -11.47
CA LEU A 44 60.00 -29.92 -12.62
C LEU A 44 59.46 -28.56 -13.10
N CYS A 45 59.95 -27.51 -12.45
CA CYS A 45 60.01 -26.16 -12.99
C CYS A 45 60.98 -26.11 -14.19
N LEU A 46 60.81 -25.07 -14.99
CA LEU A 46 61.84 -24.43 -15.82
C LEU A 46 62.35 -25.22 -17.02
N LEU A 47 61.71 -25.00 -18.17
CA LEU A 47 62.33 -24.81 -19.49
C LEU A 47 61.22 -24.68 -20.53
N PHE A 48 60.75 -23.45 -20.82
CA PHE A 48 60.23 -23.02 -22.13
C PHE A 48 59.85 -21.53 -22.06
N ILE A 49 60.84 -20.69 -21.73
CA ILE A 49 60.88 -19.30 -22.19
C ILE A 49 61.92 -19.32 -23.31
N TYR A 50 61.50 -19.09 -24.56
CA TYR A 50 62.23 -18.44 -25.67
C TYR A 50 61.64 -18.90 -27.01
N SER A 51 60.63 -18.16 -27.50
CA SER A 51 60.53 -17.68 -28.89
C SER A 51 59.11 -17.32 -29.22
N SER A 52 58.86 -16.01 -29.29
CA SER A 52 58.02 -15.35 -30.29
C SER A 52 58.03 -13.85 -29.98
N LYS A 53 59.09 -13.16 -30.40
CA LYS A 53 58.99 -11.75 -30.75
C LYS A 53 58.30 -11.72 -32.12
N ALA A 54 57.02 -11.38 -32.14
CA ALA A 54 56.32 -11.03 -33.36
C ALA A 54 55.68 -9.65 -33.15
N LEU A 55 55.99 -8.78 -34.09
CA LEU A 55 55.55 -7.40 -34.27
C LEU A 55 54.03 -7.29 -34.09
N ALA A 56 53.59 -6.52 -33.09
CA ALA A 56 52.27 -5.94 -33.04
C ALA A 56 52.43 -4.43 -32.89
N GLN A 57 52.63 -3.74 -34.02
CA GLN A 57 52.21 -2.34 -34.14
C GLN A 57 50.68 -2.35 -34.14
N GLY A 58 50.09 -2.47 -32.94
CA GLY A 58 48.73 -2.06 -32.70
C GLY A 58 48.77 -0.55 -32.46
N VAL A 59 48.09 0.20 -33.32
CA VAL A 59 47.77 1.61 -33.09
C VAL A 59 47.13 1.71 -31.71
N GLU A 60 47.82 2.31 -30.74
CA GLU A 60 47.20 2.79 -29.53
C GLU A 60 46.19 3.87 -29.93
N ILE A 61 44.92 3.51 -29.98
CA ILE A 61 43.83 4.48 -29.97
C ILE A 61 43.90 5.13 -28.58
N SER A 62 44.58 6.27 -28.51
CA SER A 62 44.49 7.18 -27.38
C SER A 62 43.01 7.41 -27.07
N ALA A 63 42.60 7.09 -25.85
CA ALA A 63 41.26 7.39 -25.36
C ALA A 63 41.07 8.92 -25.42
N SER A 64 40.47 9.41 -26.50
CA SER A 64 40.15 10.81 -26.69
C SER A 64 39.23 11.26 -25.55
N ASN A 65 39.56 12.38 -24.90
CA ASN A 65 38.71 13.01 -23.89
C ASN A 65 37.26 13.08 -24.41
N PRO A 66 36.26 12.49 -23.72
CA PRO A 66 34.87 12.50 -24.16
C PRO A 66 34.35 13.90 -24.51
N GLU A 67 34.78 14.92 -23.75
CA GLU A 67 34.44 16.32 -24.04
C GLU A 67 34.88 16.73 -25.44
N HIS A 68 36.11 16.39 -25.82
CA HIS A 68 36.68 16.78 -27.10
C HIS A 68 35.92 16.12 -28.26
N THR A 69 35.63 14.82 -28.14
CA THR A 69 34.82 14.08 -29.13
C THR A 69 33.43 14.70 -29.29
N ILE A 70 32.78 15.04 -28.17
CA ILE A 70 31.46 15.67 -28.18
C ILE A 70 31.54 17.04 -28.85
N ARG A 71 32.50 17.89 -28.47
CA ARG A 71 32.66 19.21 -29.09
C ARG A 71 32.93 19.15 -30.59
N GLN A 72 33.73 18.19 -31.06
CA GLN A 72 33.98 18.01 -32.50
C GLN A 72 32.69 17.66 -33.27
N LEU A 73 31.86 16.76 -32.72
CA LEU A 73 30.60 16.38 -33.35
C LEU A 73 29.57 17.52 -33.30
N LEU A 74 29.51 18.27 -32.21
CA LEU A 74 28.64 19.45 -32.11
C LEU A 74 29.09 20.57 -33.07
N GLN A 75 30.38 20.76 -33.26
CA GLN A 75 30.90 21.73 -34.22
C GLN A 75 30.56 21.37 -35.67
N LYS A 76 30.53 20.07 -35.99
CA LYS A 76 30.20 19.58 -37.33
C LYS A 76 28.75 19.83 -37.73
N THR A 77 27.83 19.81 -36.76
CA THR A 77 26.39 19.67 -37.04
C THR A 77 25.49 20.66 -36.29
N CYS A 78 25.88 21.14 -35.11
CA CYS A 78 24.99 21.87 -34.20
C CYS A 78 25.32 23.35 -34.05
N PHE A 79 26.59 23.75 -34.23
CA PHE A 79 27.03 25.13 -33.98
C PHE A 79 26.49 26.12 -35.02
N ASP A 80 26.07 25.68 -36.20
CA ASP A 80 25.46 26.58 -37.19
C ASP A 80 24.14 27.20 -36.68
N CYS A 81 23.37 26.51 -35.84
CA CYS A 81 22.12 26.99 -35.26
C CYS A 81 22.21 27.35 -33.77
N HIS A 82 23.13 26.73 -33.02
CA HIS A 82 23.27 26.88 -31.55
C HIS A 82 24.55 27.60 -31.14
N ASN A 83 24.78 28.79 -31.69
CA ASN A 83 25.93 29.67 -31.42
C ASN A 83 25.53 30.97 -30.70
N ASP A 84 26.49 31.89 -30.54
CA ASP A 84 26.31 33.22 -29.93
C ASP A 84 25.28 34.10 -30.66
N ASP A 85 25.16 33.97 -31.98
CA ASP A 85 24.35 34.86 -32.81
C ASP A 85 22.90 34.39 -32.94
N LEU A 86 22.69 33.11 -33.26
CA LEU A 86 21.37 32.51 -33.50
C LEU A 86 20.72 31.96 -32.23
N ALA A 87 21.50 31.23 -31.42
CA ALA A 87 21.07 30.60 -30.17
C ALA A 87 19.66 29.96 -30.25
N GLU A 88 19.38 29.18 -31.31
CA GLU A 88 18.05 28.62 -31.55
C GLU A 88 17.53 27.84 -30.34
N GLY A 89 16.23 27.99 -30.05
CA GLY A 89 15.62 27.40 -28.84
C GLY A 89 16.13 27.99 -27.52
N ARG A 90 16.81 29.16 -27.55
CA ARG A 90 17.52 29.78 -26.41
C ARG A 90 18.67 28.91 -25.89
N LEU A 91 19.28 28.13 -26.79
CA LEU A 91 20.40 27.26 -26.51
C LEU A 91 21.61 27.67 -27.35
N ASN A 92 22.70 27.98 -26.65
CA ASN A 92 24.00 28.21 -27.23
C ASN A 92 24.95 27.13 -26.69
N LEU A 93 25.43 26.27 -27.58
CA LEU A 93 26.30 25.13 -27.26
C LEU A 93 27.78 25.52 -27.27
N GLU A 94 28.15 26.62 -27.91
CA GLU A 94 29.53 27.14 -27.90
C GLU A 94 29.92 27.58 -26.49
N GLN A 95 29.06 28.38 -25.86
CA GLN A 95 29.25 28.88 -24.49
C GLN A 95 28.81 27.90 -23.40
N LEU A 96 28.15 26.79 -23.75
CA LEU A 96 27.73 25.81 -22.75
C LEU A 96 28.98 25.12 -22.16
N SER A 97 29.25 25.43 -20.90
CA SER A 97 30.41 24.89 -20.19
C SER A 97 30.24 23.37 -19.96
N TRP A 98 31.34 22.62 -20.13
CA TRP A 98 31.41 21.19 -19.86
C TRP A 98 31.74 20.94 -18.38
N LYS A 99 30.86 21.40 -17.50
CA LYS A 99 30.95 21.20 -16.05
C LYS A 99 29.76 20.37 -15.59
N LEU A 100 29.92 19.05 -15.67
CA LEU A 100 28.85 18.11 -15.35
C LEU A 100 28.64 17.93 -13.84
N ASP A 101 29.52 18.46 -13.00
CA ASP A 101 29.33 18.55 -11.55
C ASP A 101 28.30 19.63 -11.15
N ASP A 102 28.13 20.67 -11.98
CA ASP A 102 27.06 21.65 -11.83
C ASP A 102 25.71 21.07 -12.31
N GLN A 103 24.76 20.93 -11.38
CA GLN A 103 23.43 20.35 -11.64
C GLN A 103 22.67 21.09 -12.75
N ARG A 104 22.75 22.43 -12.81
CA ARG A 104 22.03 23.24 -13.80
C ARG A 104 22.61 23.01 -15.20
N LEU A 105 23.93 22.96 -15.32
CA LEU A 105 24.60 22.67 -16.59
C LEU A 105 24.37 21.23 -17.03
N ARG A 106 24.47 20.27 -16.10
CA ARG A 106 24.18 18.85 -16.35
C ARG A 106 22.76 18.64 -16.89
N GLN A 107 21.75 19.30 -16.31
CA GLN A 107 20.36 19.23 -16.79
C GLN A 107 20.20 19.74 -18.23
N ARG A 108 20.94 20.78 -18.65
CA ARG A 108 20.94 21.23 -20.04
C ARG A 108 21.53 20.19 -20.99
N TRP A 109 22.60 19.51 -20.57
CA TRP A 109 23.21 18.43 -21.35
C TRP A 109 22.32 17.17 -21.42
N ILE A 110 21.61 16.83 -20.35
CA ILE A 110 20.58 15.77 -20.36
C ILE A 110 19.49 16.11 -21.36
N GLN A 111 18.98 17.35 -21.33
CA GLN A 111 17.97 17.79 -22.30
C GLN A 111 18.49 17.69 -23.75
N ALA A 112 19.74 18.08 -24.00
CA ALA A 112 20.35 17.91 -25.32
C ALA A 112 20.42 16.43 -25.73
N TYR A 113 20.87 15.56 -24.82
CA TYR A 113 20.89 14.10 -25.04
C TYR A 113 19.49 13.57 -25.39
N ASP A 114 18.46 13.92 -24.62
CA ASP A 114 17.10 13.42 -24.81
C ASP A 114 16.52 13.83 -26.18
N ARG A 115 16.73 15.10 -26.59
CA ARG A 115 16.28 15.61 -27.90
C ARG A 115 17.00 14.93 -29.07
N ILE A 116 18.30 14.66 -28.93
CA ILE A 116 19.08 13.91 -29.93
C ILE A 116 18.65 12.45 -29.96
N ALA A 117 18.43 11.82 -28.80
CA ALA A 117 17.99 10.43 -28.69
C ALA A 117 16.60 10.23 -29.29
N ALA A 118 15.69 11.20 -29.10
CA ALA A 118 14.36 11.22 -29.69
C ALA A 118 14.35 11.51 -31.21
N GLY A 119 15.50 11.85 -31.81
CA GLY A 119 15.58 12.19 -33.23
C GLY A 119 15.00 13.57 -33.57
N GLU A 120 14.71 14.39 -32.56
CA GLU A 120 14.17 15.75 -32.75
C GLU A 120 15.26 16.76 -33.10
N MET A 121 16.50 16.46 -32.70
CA MET A 121 17.68 17.24 -33.04
C MET A 121 18.74 16.37 -33.73
N PRO A 122 19.38 16.88 -34.80
CA PRO A 122 18.98 18.06 -35.58
C PRO A 122 17.61 17.86 -36.29
N PRO A 123 16.89 18.95 -36.64
CA PRO A 123 15.59 18.85 -37.32
C PRO A 123 15.65 18.17 -38.69
N ASP A 124 16.73 18.41 -39.46
CA ASP A 124 17.03 17.62 -40.65
C ASP A 124 17.87 16.40 -40.24
N GLN A 125 17.31 15.21 -40.45
CA GLN A 125 17.96 13.96 -40.07
C GLN A 125 19.25 13.68 -40.86
N ASN A 126 19.45 14.35 -42.01
CA ASN A 126 20.65 14.18 -42.82
C ASN A 126 21.88 14.90 -42.23
N ASP A 127 21.68 15.90 -41.36
CA ASP A 127 22.76 16.71 -40.78
C ASP A 127 23.60 15.93 -39.77
N LEU A 128 23.03 14.87 -39.17
CA LEU A 128 23.70 13.96 -38.26
C LEU A 128 23.56 12.52 -38.73
N THR A 129 24.64 11.94 -39.27
CA THR A 129 24.65 10.53 -39.69
C THR A 129 24.33 9.61 -38.52
N GLN A 130 23.72 8.45 -38.79
CA GLN A 130 23.37 7.49 -37.75
C GLN A 130 24.59 7.05 -36.91
N ALA A 131 25.74 6.85 -37.56
CA ALA A 131 26.99 6.50 -36.88
C ALA A 131 27.47 7.62 -35.94
N ASP A 132 27.46 8.87 -36.39
CA ASP A 132 27.84 10.02 -35.56
C ASP A 132 26.86 10.23 -34.40
N ARG A 133 25.56 10.01 -34.63
CA ARG A 133 24.52 10.05 -33.59
C ARG A 133 24.80 9.02 -32.49
N GLU A 134 25.10 7.78 -32.86
CA GLU A 134 25.41 6.71 -31.91
C GLU A 134 26.68 7.03 -31.10
N ILE A 135 27.72 7.56 -31.74
CA ILE A 135 28.95 7.99 -31.06
C ILE A 135 28.66 9.13 -30.07
N LEU A 136 27.91 10.15 -30.51
CA LEU A 136 27.55 11.31 -29.68
C LEU A 136 26.72 10.89 -28.47
N LEU A 137 25.66 10.10 -28.68
CA LEU A 137 24.80 9.62 -27.62
C LEU A 137 25.58 8.74 -26.64
N LYS A 138 26.46 7.87 -27.10
CA LYS A 138 27.30 7.03 -26.23
C LYS A 138 28.23 7.89 -25.37
N ALA A 139 28.91 8.88 -25.95
CA ALA A 139 29.83 9.74 -25.23
C ALA A 139 29.10 10.63 -24.20
N LEU A 140 27.96 11.22 -24.59
CA LEU A 140 27.09 11.99 -23.69
C LEU A 140 26.59 11.11 -22.54
N SER A 141 25.99 9.97 -22.86
CA SER A 141 25.42 9.05 -21.87
C SER A 141 26.47 8.59 -20.86
N GLN A 142 27.65 8.16 -21.32
CA GLN A 142 28.73 7.73 -20.43
C GLN A 142 29.22 8.85 -19.51
N SER A 143 29.37 10.07 -20.04
CA SER A 143 29.83 11.23 -19.25
C SER A 143 28.80 11.67 -18.23
N LEU A 144 27.52 11.72 -18.63
CA LEU A 144 26.40 12.07 -17.76
C LEU A 144 26.20 11.04 -16.64
N GLN A 145 26.26 9.74 -16.97
CA GLN A 145 26.19 8.66 -15.98
C GLN A 145 27.37 8.69 -15.01
N THR A 146 28.57 9.03 -15.48
CA THR A 146 29.75 9.16 -14.60
C THR A 146 29.57 10.32 -13.62
N ALA A 147 29.06 11.46 -14.09
CA ALA A 147 28.79 12.61 -13.24
C ALA A 147 27.67 12.33 -12.21
N ASP A 148 26.58 11.70 -12.65
CA ASP A 148 25.48 11.27 -11.79
C ASP A 148 25.94 10.27 -10.71
N ALA A 149 26.71 9.25 -11.11
CA ALA A 149 27.26 8.27 -10.17
C ALA A 149 28.20 8.91 -9.13
N ALA A 150 28.99 9.93 -9.54
CA ALA A 150 29.87 10.66 -8.64
C ALA A 150 29.08 11.52 -7.64
N GLU A 151 28.02 12.20 -8.08
CA GLU A 151 27.10 12.95 -7.20
C GLU A 151 26.41 12.01 -6.20
N ILE A 152 25.86 10.88 -6.68
CA ILE A 152 25.23 9.87 -5.84
C ILE A 152 26.22 9.32 -4.82
N ALA A 153 27.48 9.12 -5.21
CA ALA A 153 28.50 8.65 -4.30
C ALA A 153 28.75 9.63 -3.15
N LEU A 154 28.76 10.93 -3.45
CA LEU A 154 29.06 12.00 -2.51
C LEU A 154 27.86 12.40 -1.63
N GLN A 155 26.65 12.38 -2.18
CA GLN A 155 25.46 12.97 -1.55
C GLN A 155 24.38 11.94 -1.19
N GLY A 156 24.44 10.73 -1.74
CA GLY A 156 23.34 9.75 -1.68
C GLY A 156 22.44 9.85 -2.91
N ARG A 157 21.44 8.98 -3.01
CA ARG A 157 20.57 8.88 -4.22
C ARG A 157 19.49 9.95 -4.31
N GLY A 158 19.31 10.75 -3.28
CA GLY A 158 18.27 11.76 -3.23
C GLY A 158 18.22 12.48 -1.89
N PRO A 159 17.33 13.46 -1.75
CA PRO A 159 17.09 14.12 -0.48
C PRO A 159 16.34 13.19 0.50
N LEU A 160 16.32 13.61 1.76
CA LEU A 160 15.51 13.00 2.81
C LEU A 160 14.01 13.07 2.41
N ARG A 161 13.29 11.94 2.49
CA ARG A 161 11.88 11.87 2.12
C ARG A 161 11.00 11.53 3.32
N ARG A 162 9.94 12.30 3.58
CA ARG A 162 8.92 11.96 4.59
C ARG A 162 8.09 10.77 4.11
N LEU A 163 7.64 9.91 5.03
CA LEU A 163 6.62 8.91 4.75
C LEU A 163 5.31 9.60 4.37
N THR A 164 4.63 9.08 3.35
CA THR A 164 3.25 9.51 3.06
C THR A 164 2.32 9.10 4.20
N ARG A 165 1.11 9.66 4.26
CA ARG A 165 0.10 9.27 5.25
C ARG A 165 -0.27 7.79 5.16
N ASP A 166 -0.28 7.23 3.94
CA ASP A 166 -0.54 5.81 3.69
C ASP A 166 0.62 4.95 4.20
N GLU A 167 1.87 5.35 3.90
CA GLU A 167 3.06 4.65 4.40
C GLU A 167 3.16 4.71 5.93
N TYR A 168 2.82 5.85 6.54
CA TYR A 168 2.84 6.02 7.99
C TYR A 168 1.82 5.11 8.69
N GLU A 169 0.57 5.07 8.20
CA GLU A 169 -0.45 4.15 8.72
C GLU A 169 0.02 2.71 8.61
N GLN A 170 0.52 2.29 7.45
CA GLN A 170 0.98 0.92 7.25
C GLN A 170 2.17 0.57 8.16
N ASN A 171 3.13 1.49 8.32
CA ASN A 171 4.24 1.31 9.26
C ASN A 171 3.72 1.09 10.69
N LEU A 172 2.69 1.83 11.14
CA LEU A 172 2.11 1.67 12.46
C LEU A 172 1.27 0.39 12.60
N ARG A 173 0.57 -0.06 11.55
CA ARG A 173 -0.10 -1.37 11.53
C ARG A 173 0.87 -2.49 11.85
N ASP A 174 2.03 -2.48 11.21
CA ASP A 174 3.05 -3.51 11.38
C ASP A 174 3.75 -3.40 12.74
N VAL A 175 4.13 -2.18 13.14
CA VAL A 175 4.79 -1.92 14.43
C VAL A 175 3.91 -2.38 15.58
N LEU A 176 2.63 -1.99 15.56
CA LEU A 176 1.69 -2.17 16.67
C LEU A 176 0.92 -3.49 16.58
N LEU A 177 1.09 -4.26 15.50
CA LEU A 177 0.31 -5.48 15.22
C LEU A 177 -1.20 -5.21 15.16
N LEU A 178 -1.57 -4.13 14.48
CA LEU A 178 -2.94 -3.67 14.31
C LEU A 178 -3.27 -3.58 12.81
N PRO A 179 -3.52 -4.69 12.09
CA PRO A 179 -3.71 -4.70 10.62
C PRO A 179 -4.87 -3.83 10.14
N HIS A 180 -5.79 -3.46 11.03
CA HIS A 180 -6.97 -2.64 10.72
C HIS A 180 -6.94 -1.26 11.38
N LEU A 181 -5.76 -0.79 11.82
CA LEU A 181 -5.57 0.59 12.27
C LEU A 181 -6.04 1.55 11.17
N ASP A 182 -6.85 2.53 11.56
CA ASP A 182 -7.50 3.49 10.66
C ASP A 182 -7.24 4.91 11.17
N ILE A 183 -6.08 5.46 10.81
CA ILE A 183 -5.58 6.78 11.22
C ILE A 183 -5.18 7.66 10.04
N ARG A 184 -5.18 7.14 8.81
CA ARG A 184 -4.74 7.87 7.60
C ARG A 184 -5.42 9.22 7.46
N ASP A 185 -6.72 9.27 7.71
CA ASP A 185 -7.53 10.47 7.51
C ASP A 185 -7.42 11.47 8.68
N LEU A 186 -6.68 11.13 9.74
CA LEU A 186 -6.21 12.10 10.75
C LEU A 186 -5.05 12.95 10.20
N LEU A 187 -4.35 12.46 9.18
CA LEU A 187 -3.22 13.14 8.57
C LEU A 187 -3.68 13.95 7.35
N PRO A 188 -3.21 15.20 7.19
CA PRO A 188 -3.49 15.98 5.98
C PRO A 188 -2.98 15.27 4.72
N GLN A 189 -3.74 15.40 3.64
CA GLN A 189 -3.42 14.75 2.36
C GLN A 189 -2.06 15.22 1.81
N ASP A 190 -1.25 14.26 1.36
CA ASP A 190 0.03 14.55 0.72
C ASP A 190 -0.17 15.19 -0.66
N ARG A 191 0.74 16.09 -1.02
CA ARG A 191 0.76 16.74 -2.33
C ARG A 191 1.31 15.78 -3.38
N GLU A 192 0.85 15.95 -4.61
CA GLU A 192 1.32 15.18 -5.76
C GLU A 192 2.14 16.05 -6.71
N GLN A 193 3.21 15.46 -7.25
CA GLN A 193 3.98 16.03 -8.35
C GLN A 193 4.29 14.91 -9.34
N HIS A 194 4.19 15.20 -10.64
CA HIS A 194 4.36 14.19 -11.70
C HIS A 194 3.43 12.96 -11.54
N HIS A 195 2.23 13.18 -10.98
CA HIS A 195 1.26 12.11 -10.63
C HIS A 195 1.77 11.11 -9.57
N CYS A 196 2.77 11.52 -8.78
CA CYS A 196 3.34 10.74 -7.69
C CYS A 196 3.21 11.51 -6.37
N ASN A 197 2.80 10.82 -5.31
CA ASN A 197 2.75 11.37 -3.95
C ASN A 197 4.00 11.02 -3.11
N LYS A 198 5.00 10.35 -3.70
CA LYS A 198 6.26 9.96 -3.03
C LYS A 198 7.46 10.83 -3.44
N VAL A 199 7.21 12.04 -3.95
CA VAL A 199 8.26 12.97 -4.37
C VAL A 199 8.68 13.82 -3.18
N SER A 200 9.97 13.79 -2.82
CA SER A 200 10.53 14.50 -1.66
C SER A 200 10.17 15.98 -1.60
N ASP A 201 10.19 16.65 -2.75
CA ASP A 201 10.09 18.11 -2.86
C ASP A 201 8.71 18.66 -2.45
N VAL A 202 7.69 17.79 -2.41
CA VAL A 202 6.32 18.14 -2.03
C VAL A 202 5.86 17.45 -0.74
N LEU A 203 6.79 16.80 -0.04
CA LEU A 203 6.57 16.10 1.23
C LEU A 203 7.16 16.87 2.41
N ASP A 204 6.97 18.18 2.41
CA ASP A 204 7.36 19.09 3.49
C ASP A 204 6.61 18.79 4.81
N MET A 205 7.18 19.23 5.92
CA MET A 205 6.58 19.14 7.25
C MET A 205 6.21 20.53 7.74
N SER A 206 4.91 20.76 7.92
CA SER A 206 4.38 21.97 8.57
C SER A 206 4.06 21.69 10.04
N ARG A 207 3.82 22.74 10.82
CA ARG A 207 3.33 22.60 12.19
C ARG A 207 2.02 21.80 12.27
N ILE A 208 1.09 22.06 11.34
CA ILE A 208 -0.20 21.36 11.28
C ILE A 208 0.00 19.86 11.03
N GLN A 209 0.94 19.51 10.15
CA GLN A 209 1.31 18.12 9.91
C GLN A 209 1.88 17.47 11.18
N LEU A 210 2.81 18.14 11.87
CA LEU A 210 3.41 17.61 13.09
C LEU A 210 2.38 17.39 14.20
N ASP A 211 1.47 18.35 14.42
CA ASP A 211 0.38 18.23 15.38
C ASP A 211 -0.52 17.03 15.03
N ALA A 212 -0.86 16.86 13.75
CA ALA A 212 -1.64 15.71 13.27
C ALA A 212 -0.91 14.37 13.45
N TYR A 213 0.42 14.33 13.26
CA TYR A 213 1.22 13.13 13.51
C TYR A 213 1.24 12.76 14.99
N LEU A 214 1.34 13.74 15.90
CA LEU A 214 1.27 13.50 17.34
C LEU A 214 -0.08 12.89 17.74
N ASP A 215 -1.18 13.48 17.24
CA ASP A 215 -2.54 12.97 17.50
C ASP A 215 -2.74 11.57 16.92
N ALA A 216 -2.27 11.32 15.69
CA ALA A 216 -2.41 10.02 15.04
C ALA A 216 -1.57 8.93 15.72
N ALA A 217 -0.33 9.25 16.13
CA ALA A 217 0.54 8.34 16.86
C ALA A 217 -0.06 7.97 18.23
N ASP A 218 -0.52 8.97 18.99
CA ASP A 218 -1.15 8.75 20.29
C ASP A 218 -2.41 7.90 20.16
N GLN A 219 -3.29 8.20 19.19
CA GLN A 219 -4.48 7.38 18.94
C GLN A 219 -4.15 5.93 18.56
N ALA A 220 -3.12 5.73 17.72
CA ALA A 220 -2.69 4.39 17.33
C ALA A 220 -2.13 3.59 18.52
N LEU A 221 -1.28 4.23 19.33
CA LEU A 221 -0.72 3.64 20.53
C LEU A 221 -1.80 3.29 21.56
N ARG A 222 -2.78 4.16 21.75
CA ARG A 222 -3.94 3.90 22.63
C ARG A 222 -4.77 2.72 22.15
N GLN A 223 -4.98 2.56 20.84
CA GLN A 223 -5.65 1.38 20.27
C GLN A 223 -4.86 0.07 20.50
N ALA A 224 -3.54 0.15 20.64
CA ALA A 224 -2.72 -1.01 20.97
C ALA A 224 -2.81 -1.43 22.45
N VAL A 225 -3.30 -0.55 23.34
CA VAL A 225 -3.50 -0.89 24.76
C VAL A 225 -4.71 -1.83 24.91
N ALA A 226 -4.58 -2.84 25.78
CA ALA A 226 -5.68 -3.73 26.13
C ALA A 226 -6.91 -2.95 26.59
N SER A 227 -8.09 -3.29 26.08
CA SER A 227 -9.36 -2.60 26.42
C SER A 227 -9.83 -2.86 27.86
N GLY A 228 -9.16 -3.73 28.60
CA GLY A 228 -9.48 -4.11 29.97
C GLY A 228 -8.55 -5.21 30.50
N ILE A 229 -8.82 -5.69 31.71
CA ILE A 229 -8.04 -6.78 32.34
C ILE A 229 -8.37 -8.17 31.75
N GLN A 230 -9.48 -8.30 31.02
CA GLN A 230 -9.91 -9.52 30.36
C GLN A 230 -10.48 -9.18 28.98
N PRO A 231 -10.49 -10.15 28.03
CA PRO A 231 -11.18 -9.98 26.75
C PRO A 231 -12.66 -9.63 26.95
N ARG A 232 -13.19 -8.79 26.07
CA ARG A 232 -14.61 -8.42 26.08
C ARG A 232 -15.46 -9.64 25.79
N LYS A 233 -16.64 -9.69 26.42
CA LYS A 233 -17.61 -10.75 26.17
C LYS A 233 -18.17 -10.61 24.75
N GLN A 234 -18.07 -11.68 23.98
CA GLN A 234 -18.66 -11.75 22.65
C GLN A 234 -20.20 -11.76 22.77
N GLU A 235 -20.86 -10.89 22.01
CA GLU A 235 -22.31 -10.91 21.80
C GLU A 235 -22.60 -11.63 20.47
N HIS A 236 -23.62 -12.48 20.45
CA HIS A 236 -24.09 -13.15 19.23
C HIS A 236 -25.52 -12.72 18.92
N GLN A 237 -25.75 -12.25 17.70
CA GLN A 237 -27.05 -11.82 17.23
C GLN A 237 -27.40 -12.49 15.89
N ARG A 238 -28.51 -13.23 15.87
CA ARG A 238 -29.08 -13.80 14.65
C ARG A 238 -30.24 -12.93 14.16
N LEU A 239 -30.13 -12.48 12.92
CA LEU A 239 -31.06 -11.59 12.25
C LEU A 239 -31.80 -12.35 11.15
N PRO A 240 -33.13 -12.50 11.27
CA PRO A 240 -33.94 -12.94 10.16
C PRO A 240 -34.04 -11.90 9.04
N ALA A 241 -34.48 -12.29 7.84
CA ALA A 241 -34.70 -11.36 6.72
C ALA A 241 -35.40 -10.06 7.12
N THR A 242 -36.48 -10.17 7.89
CA THR A 242 -37.27 -9.01 8.36
C THR A 242 -36.53 -8.04 9.29
N ARG A 243 -35.32 -8.37 9.74
CA ARG A 243 -34.44 -7.53 10.58
C ARG A 243 -33.16 -7.11 9.86
N MET A 244 -32.92 -7.61 8.66
CA MET A 244 -31.73 -7.30 7.85
C MET A 244 -31.81 -5.93 7.15
N PHE A 245 -32.98 -5.28 7.16
CA PHE A 245 -33.15 -3.96 6.55
C PHE A 245 -34.05 -3.08 7.41
N LEU A 246 -33.91 -1.75 7.35
CA LEU A 246 -34.72 -0.82 8.16
C LEU A 246 -36.22 -0.83 7.83
N THR A 247 -36.55 -0.85 6.53
CA THR A 247 -37.89 -0.60 5.99
C THR A 247 -38.36 -1.74 5.07
N ALA A 248 -39.64 -1.72 4.71
CA ALA A 248 -40.24 -2.67 3.76
C ALA A 248 -39.93 -2.34 2.28
N GLY A 249 -39.40 -1.13 2.03
CA GLY A 249 -39.09 -0.56 0.73
C GLY A 249 -38.01 0.52 0.86
N THR A 250 -37.28 0.82 -0.21
CA THR A 250 -36.22 1.86 -0.25
C THR A 250 -36.41 2.77 -1.47
N PHE A 251 -35.54 3.77 -1.64
CA PHE A 251 -35.54 4.61 -2.85
C PHE A 251 -35.37 3.73 -4.10
N GLY A 252 -35.98 4.13 -5.21
CA GLY A 252 -36.01 3.28 -6.41
C GLY A 252 -37.05 2.16 -6.37
N GLY A 253 -37.94 2.15 -5.37
CA GLY A 253 -39.14 1.33 -5.35
C GLY A 253 -38.87 -0.16 -5.10
N ARG A 254 -39.83 -0.99 -5.53
CA ARG A 254 -39.76 -2.46 -5.36
C ARG A 254 -38.72 -3.10 -6.27
N GLU A 255 -38.25 -2.37 -7.26
CA GLU A 255 -37.15 -2.76 -8.14
C GLU A 255 -35.79 -2.62 -7.43
N ALA A 256 -35.67 -1.79 -6.39
CA ALA A 256 -34.44 -1.66 -5.62
C ALA A 256 -34.28 -2.76 -4.57
N MET A 257 -35.35 -3.03 -3.82
CA MET A 257 -35.39 -4.14 -2.87
C MET A 257 -36.83 -4.56 -2.54
N PHE A 258 -37.00 -5.81 -2.15
CA PHE A 258 -38.24 -6.33 -1.59
C PHE A 258 -38.01 -7.59 -0.75
N TYR A 259 -39.03 -8.02 0.00
CA TYR A 259 -39.04 -9.31 0.68
C TYR A 259 -39.64 -10.38 -0.23
N ALA A 260 -39.04 -11.55 -0.29
CA ALA A 260 -39.49 -12.66 -1.13
C ALA A 260 -39.71 -13.92 -0.30
N LYS A 261 -40.57 -14.81 -0.79
CA LYS A 261 -40.74 -16.17 -0.30
C LYS A 261 -41.03 -17.07 -1.50
N ASP A 262 -40.45 -18.26 -1.51
CA ASP A 262 -40.62 -19.22 -2.61
C ASP A 262 -40.28 -18.61 -4.00
N SER A 263 -39.26 -17.74 -4.03
CA SER A 263 -38.85 -16.96 -5.21
C SER A 263 -39.91 -16.02 -5.80
N GLN A 264 -40.91 -15.63 -4.99
CA GLN A 264 -41.90 -14.63 -5.36
C GLN A 264 -41.88 -13.48 -4.35
N MET A 265 -42.04 -12.24 -4.84
CA MET A 265 -42.20 -11.08 -3.97
C MET A 265 -43.40 -11.21 -3.02
N VAL A 266 -43.17 -10.90 -1.75
CA VAL A 266 -44.18 -10.67 -0.72
C VAL A 266 -44.40 -9.16 -0.59
N PRO A 267 -45.61 -8.64 -0.89
CA PRO A 267 -45.90 -7.21 -0.83
C PRO A 267 -46.10 -6.75 0.62
N LEU A 268 -45.01 -6.62 1.38
CA LEU A 268 -45.04 -6.10 2.74
C LEU A 268 -45.14 -4.57 2.75
N SER A 269 -46.07 -4.02 3.52
CA SER A 269 -46.04 -2.59 3.88
C SER A 269 -45.12 -2.35 5.09
N GLY A 270 -44.77 -1.08 5.35
CA GLY A 270 -44.06 -0.71 6.57
C GLY A 270 -44.82 -1.11 7.84
N GLY A 271 -46.16 -1.04 7.83
CA GLY A 271 -47.01 -1.47 8.94
C GLY A 271 -46.99 -2.99 9.15
N ASP A 272 -46.99 -3.77 8.07
CA ASP A 272 -46.87 -5.23 8.15
C ASP A 272 -45.53 -5.63 8.74
N LEU A 273 -44.44 -5.02 8.27
CA LEU A 273 -43.09 -5.28 8.76
C LEU A 273 -42.96 -4.90 10.25
N ALA A 274 -43.48 -3.74 10.65
CA ALA A 274 -43.50 -3.33 12.06
C ALA A 274 -44.28 -4.30 12.94
N ARG A 275 -45.45 -4.78 12.49
CA ARG A 275 -46.25 -5.79 13.18
C ARG A 275 -45.47 -7.11 13.33
N MET A 276 -44.87 -7.62 12.25
CA MET A 276 -44.08 -8.85 12.28
C MET A 276 -42.92 -8.77 13.28
N ARG A 277 -42.21 -7.64 13.33
CA ARG A 277 -41.12 -7.40 14.28
C ARG A 277 -41.60 -7.35 15.73
N LYS A 278 -42.71 -6.65 15.99
CA LYS A 278 -43.31 -6.54 17.33
C LYS A 278 -43.79 -7.89 17.85
N GLU A 279 -44.38 -8.70 16.97
CA GLU A 279 -44.87 -10.04 17.31
C GLU A 279 -43.77 -11.12 17.30
N ASN A 280 -42.55 -10.76 16.91
CA ASN A 280 -41.43 -11.69 16.68
C ASN A 280 -41.81 -12.87 15.77
N LYS A 281 -42.70 -12.64 14.80
CA LYS A 281 -43.14 -13.64 13.83
C LYS A 281 -42.24 -13.59 12.61
N HIS A 282 -41.28 -14.51 12.56
CA HIS A 282 -40.40 -14.67 11.41
C HIS A 282 -40.69 -15.98 10.68
N ASP A 283 -40.90 -15.88 9.37
CA ASP A 283 -40.90 -17.01 8.46
C ASP A 283 -39.47 -17.28 7.97
N PRO A 284 -38.86 -18.44 8.30
CA PRO A 284 -37.46 -18.75 7.95
C PRO A 284 -37.20 -18.86 6.45
N GLU A 285 -38.24 -19.04 5.63
CA GLU A 285 -38.13 -19.07 4.17
C GLU A 285 -38.22 -17.67 3.54
N MET A 286 -38.43 -16.64 4.35
CA MET A 286 -38.44 -15.27 3.86
C MET A 286 -37.02 -14.79 3.56
N GLU A 287 -36.86 -14.16 2.40
CA GLU A 287 -35.61 -13.60 1.92
C GLU A 287 -35.74 -12.07 1.79
N LEU A 288 -34.66 -11.34 2.08
CA LEU A 288 -34.48 -9.93 1.69
C LEU A 288 -33.76 -9.91 0.35
N ALA A 289 -34.37 -9.38 -0.70
CA ALA A 289 -33.78 -9.34 -2.02
C ALA A 289 -33.43 -7.91 -2.45
N ILE A 290 -32.21 -7.69 -2.95
CA ILE A 290 -31.60 -6.39 -3.27
C ILE A 290 -31.04 -6.40 -4.71
N PHE A 291 -31.37 -5.42 -5.57
CA PHE A 291 -31.07 -5.48 -7.02
C PHE A 291 -30.43 -4.24 -7.66
N ARG A 292 -30.75 -3.04 -7.17
CA ARG A 292 -30.17 -1.80 -7.69
C ARG A 292 -30.05 -0.78 -6.58
N SER A 293 -29.09 0.12 -6.73
CA SER A 293 -28.81 1.09 -5.69
C SER A 293 -29.89 2.14 -5.58
N ALA A 294 -30.49 2.27 -4.41
CA ALA A 294 -31.50 3.29 -4.12
C ALA A 294 -30.92 4.72 -4.23
N SER A 295 -29.63 4.87 -3.87
CA SER A 295 -28.84 6.10 -3.75
C SER A 295 -27.35 5.77 -3.98
N TRP A 296 -26.44 6.76 -3.97
CA TRP A 296 -25.00 6.49 -3.88
C TRP A 296 -24.44 7.09 -2.57
N PRO A 297 -23.82 6.29 -1.68
CA PRO A 297 -23.69 4.83 -1.67
C PRO A 297 -25.03 4.08 -1.51
N TYR A 298 -25.02 2.75 -1.72
CA TYR A 298 -26.20 1.88 -1.51
C TYR A 298 -26.66 1.99 -0.05
N TYR A 299 -27.86 2.52 0.16
CA TYR A 299 -28.42 2.70 1.49
C TYR A 299 -29.17 1.44 1.96
N GLY A 300 -28.75 0.86 3.09
CA GLY A 300 -29.48 -0.21 3.75
C GLY A 300 -28.66 -1.01 4.75
N TYR A 301 -29.15 -1.14 5.98
CA TYR A 301 -28.46 -1.84 7.06
C TYR A 301 -29.46 -2.53 8.01
N PRO A 302 -29.01 -3.48 8.85
CA PRO A 302 -29.85 -4.12 9.86
C PRO A 302 -30.57 -3.14 10.79
N ASP A 303 -31.80 -3.45 11.19
CA ASP A 303 -32.64 -2.51 11.95
C ASP A 303 -32.22 -2.34 13.42
N VAL A 304 -31.65 -3.38 14.00
CA VAL A 304 -31.31 -3.46 15.43
C VAL A 304 -29.81 -3.55 15.75
N PHE A 305 -28.94 -3.72 14.74
CA PHE A 305 -27.51 -3.89 15.01
C PHE A 305 -26.75 -2.57 14.96
N THR A 306 -25.96 -2.32 16.01
CA THR A 306 -24.98 -1.24 16.10
C THR A 306 -23.86 -1.71 17.03
N ALA A 307 -22.61 -1.50 16.61
CA ALA A 307 -21.44 -1.83 17.40
C ALA A 307 -21.39 -0.97 18.66
N ARG A 308 -21.61 -1.57 19.83
CA ARG A 308 -21.47 -0.89 21.13
C ARG A 308 -20.02 -0.57 21.46
N GLU A 309 -19.13 -1.43 20.97
CA GLU A 309 -17.69 -1.40 21.18
C GLU A 309 -16.98 -1.43 19.83
N PRO A 310 -15.88 -0.70 19.64
CA PRO A 310 -15.12 -0.77 18.40
C PRO A 310 -14.38 -2.11 18.29
N GLY A 311 -14.19 -2.61 17.08
CA GLY A 311 -13.37 -3.80 16.83
C GLY A 311 -13.83 -4.66 15.66
N ALA A 312 -13.32 -5.89 15.65
CA ALA A 312 -13.67 -6.92 14.67
C ALA A 312 -14.99 -7.60 15.04
N TYR A 313 -15.82 -7.89 14.05
CA TYR A 313 -17.08 -8.61 14.18
C TYR A 313 -17.15 -9.69 13.09
N HIS A 314 -17.37 -10.93 13.51
CA HIS A 314 -17.59 -12.04 12.58
C HIS A 314 -19.02 -11.99 12.06
N VAL A 315 -19.17 -12.02 10.74
CA VAL A 315 -20.46 -11.96 10.06
C VAL A 315 -20.63 -13.23 9.25
N ARG A 316 -21.70 -13.98 9.54
CA ARG A 316 -22.09 -15.18 8.79
C ARG A 316 -23.47 -14.98 8.21
N PHE A 317 -23.70 -15.32 6.94
CA PHE A 317 -25.00 -15.08 6.31
C PHE A 317 -25.31 -16.09 5.21
N SER A 318 -26.60 -16.32 4.97
CA SER A 318 -27.07 -17.12 3.84
C SER A 318 -27.57 -16.22 2.73
N ALA A 319 -27.02 -16.42 1.53
CA ALA A 319 -27.36 -15.63 0.37
C ALA A 319 -27.30 -16.45 -0.93
N ARG A 320 -27.98 -15.95 -1.97
CA ARG A 320 -27.91 -16.49 -3.35
C ARG A 320 -28.03 -15.37 -4.37
N ALA A 321 -27.31 -15.50 -5.47
CA ALA A 321 -27.38 -14.54 -6.57
C ALA A 321 -28.63 -14.82 -7.41
N VAL A 322 -29.40 -13.78 -7.68
CA VAL A 322 -30.70 -13.83 -8.35
C VAL A 322 -30.80 -12.79 -9.45
N ARG A 323 -31.81 -12.96 -10.30
CA ARG A 323 -32.31 -11.94 -11.21
C ARG A 323 -33.79 -11.70 -10.95
N GLN A 324 -34.16 -10.43 -10.81
CA GLN A 324 -35.54 -9.97 -10.72
C GLN A 324 -36.15 -9.88 -12.12
N LEU A 325 -37.26 -10.58 -12.34
CA LEU A 325 -38.07 -10.42 -13.54
C LEU A 325 -39.13 -9.33 -13.36
N ARG A 326 -39.78 -8.92 -14.46
CA ARG A 326 -40.79 -7.84 -14.47
C ARG A 326 -42.01 -8.12 -13.59
N ASP A 327 -42.31 -9.39 -13.32
CA ASP A 327 -43.38 -9.84 -12.43
C ASP A 327 -42.93 -9.97 -10.96
N PHE A 328 -41.73 -9.47 -10.63
CA PHE A 328 -41.08 -9.56 -9.32
C PHE A 328 -40.83 -11.00 -8.84
N SER A 329 -40.78 -11.97 -9.76
CA SER A 329 -40.26 -13.30 -9.47
C SER A 329 -38.73 -13.31 -9.49
N LEU A 330 -38.14 -14.20 -8.68
CA LEU A 330 -36.70 -14.41 -8.60
C LEU A 330 -36.33 -15.64 -9.42
N ARG A 331 -35.36 -15.49 -10.32
CA ARG A 331 -34.66 -16.61 -10.95
C ARG A 331 -33.20 -16.63 -10.52
N PRO A 332 -32.50 -17.77 -10.58
CA PRO A 332 -31.06 -17.78 -10.40
C PRO A 332 -30.38 -16.79 -11.35
N ALA A 333 -29.38 -16.07 -10.86
CA ALA A 333 -28.50 -15.27 -11.69
C ALA A 333 -27.69 -16.18 -12.64
N TRP A 334 -27.19 -15.63 -13.75
CA TRP A 334 -26.34 -16.40 -14.67
C TRP A 334 -24.90 -16.53 -14.17
N ASN A 335 -24.42 -15.49 -13.48
CA ASN A 335 -23.07 -15.40 -12.94
C ASN A 335 -23.15 -15.10 -11.44
N SER A 336 -22.01 -15.21 -10.76
CA SER A 336 -21.89 -14.70 -9.40
C SER A 336 -22.09 -13.18 -9.34
N ILE A 337 -22.44 -12.69 -8.16
CA ILE A 337 -22.47 -11.26 -7.86
C ILE A 337 -21.45 -11.00 -6.76
N ALA A 338 -20.41 -10.24 -7.11
CA ALA A 338 -19.43 -9.78 -6.16
C ALA A 338 -20.06 -8.78 -5.18
N MET A 339 -19.77 -8.92 -3.90
CA MET A 339 -20.18 -7.94 -2.90
C MET A 339 -19.19 -7.88 -1.73
N ASN A 340 -19.26 -6.78 -0.97
CA ASN A 340 -18.64 -6.64 0.34
C ASN A 340 -19.61 -5.94 1.30
N PHE A 341 -19.14 -5.63 2.51
CA PHE A 341 -19.85 -4.74 3.44
C PHE A 341 -19.18 -3.37 3.47
N ARG A 342 -19.94 -2.35 3.88
CA ARG A 342 -19.38 -1.04 4.24
C ARG A 342 -19.83 -0.65 5.63
N ALA A 343 -18.88 -0.28 6.48
CA ALA A 343 -19.14 0.29 7.79
C ALA A 343 -19.72 1.69 7.62
N ARG A 344 -20.67 2.06 8.48
CA ARG A 344 -21.25 3.41 8.52
C ARG A 344 -21.93 3.70 9.85
N LYS A 345 -22.08 4.97 10.20
CA LYS A 345 -23.02 5.36 11.25
C LYS A 345 -24.46 5.19 10.79
N ARG A 346 -25.36 4.91 11.73
CA ARG A 346 -26.82 4.94 11.48
C ARG A 346 -27.24 6.35 11.12
N SER A 347 -27.47 6.56 9.83
CA SER A 347 -27.74 7.85 9.21
C SER A 347 -28.70 7.67 8.04
N GLY A 348 -29.19 8.77 7.46
CA GLY A 348 -30.03 8.73 6.25
C GLY A 348 -29.24 8.38 4.99
N ALA A 349 -29.95 8.23 3.87
CA ALA A 349 -29.35 7.86 2.58
C ALA A 349 -28.36 8.91 2.04
N ASP A 350 -28.53 10.19 2.39
CA ASP A 350 -27.71 11.30 1.89
C ASP A 350 -26.39 11.52 2.66
N VAL A 351 -26.15 10.76 3.73
CA VAL A 351 -24.92 10.87 4.54
C VAL A 351 -23.90 9.84 4.07
N SER A 352 -23.02 10.25 3.17
CA SER A 352 -21.99 9.39 2.56
C SER A 352 -20.60 9.51 3.19
N GLY A 353 -20.33 10.60 3.93
CA GLY A 353 -19.00 10.90 4.49
C GLY A 353 -18.50 9.93 5.57
N ASP A 354 -19.40 9.12 6.17
CA ASP A 354 -19.07 8.13 7.20
C ASP A 354 -18.97 6.69 6.65
N VAL A 355 -18.94 6.48 5.33
CA VAL A 355 -18.99 5.13 4.72
C VAL A 355 -17.60 4.62 4.37
N ARG A 356 -17.21 3.46 4.93
CA ARG A 356 -15.90 2.83 4.69
C ARG A 356 -16.04 1.36 4.31
N ALA A 357 -15.33 0.90 3.28
CA ALA A 357 -15.28 -0.53 2.95
C ALA A 357 -14.75 -1.35 4.13
N THR A 358 -15.39 -2.49 4.40
CA THR A 358 -15.05 -3.36 5.53
C THR A 358 -15.31 -4.82 5.19
N GLY A 359 -14.41 -5.70 5.61
CA GLY A 359 -14.42 -7.10 5.21
C GLY A 359 -13.96 -7.34 3.76
N GLU A 360 -13.94 -8.60 3.40
CA GLU A 360 -13.47 -9.07 2.10
C GLU A 360 -14.53 -8.90 1.01
N THR A 361 -14.10 -9.00 -0.25
CA THR A 361 -15.01 -9.14 -1.39
C THR A 361 -15.26 -10.61 -1.66
N PHE A 362 -16.51 -10.99 -1.84
CA PHE A 362 -16.92 -12.37 -2.07
C PHE A 362 -17.92 -12.47 -3.23
N ASP A 363 -17.82 -13.59 -3.95
CA ASP A 363 -18.69 -13.91 -5.08
C ASP A 363 -19.90 -14.73 -4.62
N ILE A 364 -21.06 -14.08 -4.53
CA ILE A 364 -22.32 -14.76 -4.21
C ILE A 364 -22.75 -15.59 -5.40
N GLN A 365 -22.99 -16.87 -5.16
CA GLN A 365 -23.23 -17.85 -6.21
C GLN A 365 -24.73 -18.01 -6.50
N PRO A 366 -25.14 -18.31 -7.75
CA PRO A 366 -26.54 -18.54 -8.09
C PRO A 366 -27.21 -19.69 -7.33
N GLN A 367 -26.46 -20.77 -7.05
CA GLN A 367 -26.94 -21.91 -6.27
C GLN A 367 -27.17 -21.58 -4.79
N GLY A 368 -26.65 -20.44 -4.32
CA GLY A 368 -26.67 -20.03 -2.93
C GLY A 368 -25.61 -20.73 -2.07
N GLY A 369 -25.45 -20.20 -0.86
CA GLY A 369 -24.49 -20.71 0.10
C GLY A 369 -24.59 -20.00 1.44
N VAL A 370 -23.72 -20.44 2.36
CA VAL A 370 -23.40 -19.71 3.59
C VAL A 370 -22.03 -19.09 3.39
N TYR A 371 -21.93 -17.82 3.71
CA TYR A 371 -20.73 -17.01 3.57
C TYR A 371 -20.34 -16.46 4.93
N GLU A 372 -19.05 -16.21 5.11
CA GLU A 372 -18.51 -15.63 6.33
C GLU A 372 -17.43 -14.60 6.02
N THR A 373 -17.32 -13.57 6.86
CA THR A 373 -16.27 -12.56 6.77
C THR A 373 -16.11 -11.86 8.12
N THR A 374 -15.00 -11.15 8.32
CA THR A 374 -14.80 -10.30 9.48
C THR A 374 -14.88 -8.84 9.06
N ILE A 375 -15.81 -8.10 9.65
CA ILE A 375 -15.93 -6.66 9.46
C ILE A 375 -15.37 -5.91 10.66
N HIS A 376 -14.83 -4.72 10.39
CA HIS A 376 -14.29 -3.81 11.39
C HIS A 376 -15.20 -2.60 11.51
N LEU A 377 -15.64 -2.33 12.75
CA LEU A 377 -16.59 -1.27 13.07
C LEU A 377 -16.03 -0.38 14.18
N LYS A 378 -16.20 0.93 14.03
CA LYS A 378 -16.03 1.90 15.10
C LYS A 378 -17.25 1.86 16.03
N GLN A 379 -17.10 2.45 17.21
CA GLN A 379 -18.21 2.59 18.13
C GLN A 379 -19.38 3.34 17.47
N ASN A 380 -20.60 2.85 17.68
CA ASN A 380 -21.85 3.35 17.10
C ASN A 380 -22.01 3.18 15.58
N GLU A 381 -21.13 2.41 14.93
CA GLU A 381 -21.31 2.03 13.54
C GLU A 381 -22.22 0.80 13.39
N THR A 382 -22.83 0.70 12.22
CA THR A 382 -23.48 -0.47 11.66
C THR A 382 -22.82 -0.76 10.31
N PHE A 383 -23.40 -1.63 9.49
CA PHE A 383 -22.89 -1.91 8.16
C PHE A 383 -23.98 -2.08 7.12
N GLU A 384 -23.66 -1.73 5.88
CA GLU A 384 -24.53 -1.85 4.73
C GLU A 384 -24.05 -2.89 3.71
N TYR A 385 -25.00 -3.37 2.91
CA TYR A 385 -24.76 -4.31 1.82
C TYR A 385 -24.21 -3.58 0.60
N SER A 386 -22.98 -3.89 0.19
CA SER A 386 -22.32 -3.26 -0.94
C SER A 386 -22.16 -4.27 -2.07
N LEU A 387 -23.22 -4.41 -2.87
CA LEU A 387 -23.26 -5.29 -4.02
C LEU A 387 -22.60 -4.57 -5.21
N LEU A 388 -21.51 -5.16 -5.71
CA LEU A 388 -20.67 -4.56 -6.74
C LEU A 388 -21.25 -4.81 -8.13
N GLY A 389 -21.09 -3.82 -9.02
CA GLY A 389 -21.55 -3.93 -10.41
C GLY A 389 -23.06 -3.82 -10.63
N LEU A 390 -23.85 -3.57 -9.57
CA LEU A 390 -25.29 -3.32 -9.73
C LEU A 390 -25.57 -1.93 -10.32
N PRO A 391 -26.71 -1.76 -11.02
CA PRO A 391 -27.10 -0.46 -11.57
C PRO A 391 -27.21 0.61 -10.48
N VAL A 392 -26.53 1.73 -10.69
CA VAL A 392 -26.61 2.94 -9.85
C VAL A 392 -27.39 4.01 -10.62
N PRO A 393 -28.39 4.68 -10.02
CA PRO A 393 -29.14 5.71 -10.70
C PRO A 393 -28.28 6.96 -10.91
N ARG A 394 -28.62 7.70 -11.96
CA ARG A 394 -28.16 9.08 -12.11
C ARG A 394 -29.08 9.98 -11.27
N ALA A 395 -28.53 10.65 -10.27
CA ALA A 395 -29.23 11.68 -9.52
C ALA A 395 -29.43 12.92 -10.40
N ILE A 396 -30.67 13.39 -10.56
CA ILE A 396 -31.02 14.55 -11.37
C ILE A 396 -31.70 15.60 -10.48
N ASN A 397 -31.06 16.76 -10.35
CA ASN A 397 -31.56 17.90 -9.59
C ASN A 397 -32.06 19.01 -10.55
N PRO A 398 -33.32 18.96 -11.00
CA PRO A 398 -33.87 19.97 -11.89
C PRO A 398 -34.11 21.31 -11.17
N PRO A 399 -33.97 22.47 -11.85
CA PRO A 399 -34.02 23.79 -11.20
C PRO A 399 -35.31 24.13 -10.42
N ASN A 400 -36.44 23.48 -10.76
CA ASN A 400 -37.77 23.78 -10.20
C ASN A 400 -38.57 22.49 -9.88
N ALA A 401 -37.89 21.38 -9.60
CA ALA A 401 -38.57 20.14 -9.21
C ALA A 401 -37.73 19.36 -8.18
N PRO A 402 -38.35 18.46 -7.40
CA PRO A 402 -37.60 17.61 -6.48
C PRO A 402 -36.54 16.79 -7.21
N LEU A 403 -35.45 16.50 -6.50
CA LEU A 403 -34.47 15.50 -6.89
C LEU A 403 -35.18 14.19 -7.25
N TYR A 404 -34.82 13.62 -8.40
CA TYR A 404 -35.24 12.28 -8.77
C TYR A 404 -34.07 11.44 -9.27
N TYR A 405 -34.25 10.13 -9.25
CA TYR A 405 -33.26 9.14 -9.63
C TYR A 405 -33.65 8.52 -10.96
N ASP A 406 -32.79 8.69 -11.97
CA ASP A 406 -32.94 8.11 -13.30
C ASP A 406 -32.23 6.76 -13.32
N PHE A 407 -33.02 5.68 -13.25
CA PHE A 407 -32.53 4.31 -13.19
C PHE A 407 -32.35 3.74 -14.60
N PRO A 408 -31.26 2.98 -14.84
CA PRO A 408 -31.14 2.19 -16.06
C PRO A 408 -32.36 1.28 -16.26
N PRO A 409 -32.83 1.11 -17.51
CA PRO A 409 -33.96 0.23 -17.80
C PRO A 409 -33.63 -1.22 -17.42
N MET A 410 -34.66 -1.99 -17.07
CA MET A 410 -34.50 -3.42 -16.79
C MET A 410 -34.07 -4.16 -18.06
N PRO A 411 -32.96 -4.92 -18.03
CA PRO A 411 -32.55 -5.73 -19.18
C PRO A 411 -33.54 -6.88 -19.39
N ASP A 412 -33.61 -7.42 -20.60
CA ASP A 412 -34.60 -8.45 -20.97
C ASP A 412 -34.54 -9.71 -20.10
N GLY A 413 -33.37 -10.04 -19.55
CA GLY A 413 -33.21 -11.17 -18.63
C GLY A 413 -33.38 -10.86 -17.14
N GLY A 414 -33.72 -9.62 -16.78
CA GLY A 414 -33.98 -9.18 -15.40
C GLY A 414 -32.79 -8.52 -14.70
N HIS A 415 -33.07 -7.75 -13.64
CA HIS A 415 -32.02 -7.07 -12.87
C HIS A 415 -31.25 -8.06 -11.99
N PRO A 416 -29.90 -8.09 -12.02
CA PRO A 416 -29.12 -8.89 -11.08
C PRO A 416 -29.31 -8.37 -9.66
N GLY A 417 -29.23 -9.26 -8.68
CA GLY A 417 -29.33 -8.92 -7.26
C GLY A 417 -29.01 -10.09 -6.35
N VAL A 418 -28.98 -9.85 -5.04
CA VAL A 418 -28.74 -10.90 -4.04
C VAL A 418 -29.96 -11.04 -3.15
N ALA A 419 -30.38 -12.28 -2.91
CA ALA A 419 -31.40 -12.64 -1.93
C ALA A 419 -30.72 -13.21 -0.68
N PHE A 420 -30.95 -12.58 0.47
CA PHE A 420 -30.41 -12.94 1.77
C PHE A 420 -31.50 -13.59 2.62
N ARG A 421 -31.23 -14.73 3.26
CA ARG A 421 -32.20 -15.42 4.12
C ARG A 421 -32.05 -15.07 5.59
N TRP A 422 -30.82 -15.08 6.08
CA TRP A 422 -30.47 -14.73 7.46
C TRP A 422 -29.04 -14.19 7.53
N LEU A 423 -28.76 -13.49 8.61
CA LEU A 423 -27.48 -12.87 8.94
C LEU A 423 -27.19 -13.10 10.42
N GLU A 424 -25.97 -13.43 10.76
CA GLU A 424 -25.49 -13.66 12.12
C GLU A 424 -24.26 -12.78 12.35
N ILE A 425 -24.20 -12.14 13.51
CA ILE A 425 -23.13 -11.22 13.87
C ILE A 425 -22.61 -11.65 15.24
N THR A 426 -21.31 -11.90 15.34
CA THR A 426 -20.63 -12.24 16.60
C THR A 426 -19.49 -11.26 16.85
N GLY A 427 -19.51 -10.55 17.96
CA GLY A 427 -18.41 -9.67 18.35
C GLY A 427 -18.72 -8.79 19.55
N PRO A 428 -17.81 -7.88 19.94
CA PRO A 428 -16.48 -7.70 19.33
C PRO A 428 -15.60 -8.96 19.53
N LEU A 429 -14.75 -9.25 18.56
CA LEU A 429 -13.76 -10.33 18.63
C LEU A 429 -12.47 -9.77 19.21
N ASP A 430 -12.09 -10.27 20.38
CA ASP A 430 -10.79 -10.00 20.98
C ASP A 430 -9.84 -11.19 20.78
N SER A 431 -8.54 -10.94 20.94
CA SER A 431 -7.50 -11.96 20.82
C SER A 431 -7.71 -13.09 21.85
N ALA A 432 -7.44 -14.32 21.43
CA ALA A 432 -7.46 -15.48 22.33
C ALA A 432 -6.42 -15.37 23.45
N SER A 433 -5.28 -14.72 23.18
CA SER A 433 -4.27 -14.39 24.21
C SER A 433 -4.55 -13.00 24.79
N TRP A 434 -4.54 -12.90 26.13
CA TRP A 434 -4.74 -11.63 26.82
C TRP A 434 -3.59 -11.34 27.80
N PRO A 435 -3.04 -10.11 27.83
CA PRO A 435 -3.32 -8.96 26.95
C PRO A 435 -3.02 -9.26 25.46
N PRO A 436 -3.62 -8.53 24.51
CA PRO A 436 -3.39 -8.77 23.08
C PRO A 436 -1.94 -8.52 22.68
N ALA A 437 -1.52 -9.08 21.54
CA ALA A 437 -0.14 -8.94 21.05
C ALA A 437 0.29 -7.47 20.86
N SER A 438 -0.65 -6.60 20.48
CA SER A 438 -0.45 -5.14 20.41
C SER A 438 -0.10 -4.51 21.76
N HIS A 439 -0.71 -4.97 22.86
CA HIS A 439 -0.36 -4.50 24.21
C HIS A 439 1.01 -5.03 24.63
N GLN A 440 1.28 -6.32 24.37
CA GLN A 440 2.57 -6.93 24.70
C GLN A 440 3.72 -6.32 23.89
N ARG A 441 3.43 -5.78 22.70
CA ARG A 441 4.38 -5.01 21.89
C ARG A 441 4.86 -3.77 22.63
N LEU A 442 3.97 -3.09 23.34
CA LEU A 442 4.25 -1.86 24.08
C LEU A 442 4.85 -2.11 25.47
N PHE A 443 4.34 -3.10 26.20
CA PHE A 443 4.62 -3.26 27.64
C PHE A 443 5.22 -4.61 28.01
N GLY A 444 5.46 -5.49 27.04
CA GLY A 444 5.96 -6.84 27.29
C GLY A 444 4.99 -7.68 28.09
N THR A 445 5.52 -8.36 29.11
CA THR A 445 4.77 -9.29 29.96
C THR A 445 4.49 -8.71 31.34
N LEU A 446 4.62 -7.39 31.51
CA LEU A 446 4.31 -6.76 32.79
C LEU A 446 2.82 -6.95 33.13
N PRO A 447 2.50 -7.20 34.41
CA PRO A 447 1.12 -7.41 34.84
C PRO A 447 0.31 -6.12 34.69
N ILE A 448 -0.99 -6.28 34.44
CA ILE A 448 -1.95 -5.17 34.31
C ILE A 448 -3.03 -5.24 35.39
N ARG A 449 -3.56 -4.08 35.76
CA ARG A 449 -4.80 -3.95 36.56
C ARG A 449 -5.70 -2.86 35.97
N VAL A 450 -6.92 -2.75 36.50
CA VAL A 450 -7.82 -1.64 36.15
C VAL A 450 -7.15 -0.34 36.54
N ALA A 451 -7.12 0.63 35.62
CA ALA A 451 -6.47 1.91 35.88
C ALA A 451 -7.18 2.68 37.00
N GLU A 452 -6.44 3.07 38.03
CA GLU A 452 -6.92 3.98 39.10
C GLU A 452 -6.75 5.46 38.73
N LYS A 453 -5.85 5.77 37.78
CA LYS A 453 -5.48 7.12 37.33
C LYS A 453 -5.20 7.12 35.83
N GLY A 454 -5.29 8.30 35.21
CA GLY A 454 -5.01 8.49 33.78
C GLY A 454 -6.25 8.27 32.92
N THR A 455 -6.02 8.04 31.63
CA THR A 455 -7.07 7.95 30.60
C THR A 455 -7.17 6.57 29.96
N LEU A 456 -6.16 5.71 30.15
CA LEU A 456 -6.16 4.33 29.69
C LEU A 456 -7.10 3.43 30.53
N PRO A 457 -7.69 2.37 29.93
CA PRO A 457 -8.57 1.44 30.65
C PRO A 457 -7.82 0.52 31.64
N VAL A 458 -6.50 0.34 31.42
CA VAL A 458 -5.63 -0.48 32.26
C VAL A 458 -4.36 0.27 32.59
N GLU A 459 -3.79 -0.03 33.75
CA GLU A 459 -2.45 0.41 34.13
C GLU A 459 -1.48 -0.76 34.17
N VAL A 460 -0.22 -0.49 33.82
CA VAL A 460 0.87 -1.46 33.84
C VAL A 460 1.59 -1.36 35.19
N ILE A 461 1.73 -2.49 35.87
CA ILE A 461 2.31 -2.58 37.21
C ILE A 461 3.78 -2.97 37.11
N SER A 462 4.64 -2.19 37.76
CA SER A 462 6.07 -2.47 37.87
C SER A 462 6.55 -2.20 39.31
N ALA A 463 7.46 -3.04 39.79
CA ALA A 463 8.18 -2.80 41.04
C ALA A 463 9.33 -1.79 40.89
N GLN A 464 9.80 -1.57 39.66
CA GLN A 464 10.92 -0.68 39.31
C GLN A 464 10.56 0.15 38.06
N PRO A 465 9.56 1.06 38.17
CA PRO A 465 8.94 1.70 37.01
C PRO A 465 9.93 2.45 36.11
N GLU A 466 10.91 3.16 36.68
CA GLU A 466 11.93 3.86 35.87
C GLU A 466 12.84 2.92 35.08
N GLN A 467 13.23 1.78 35.67
CA GLN A 467 14.09 0.81 35.01
C GLN A 467 13.33 0.07 33.90
N ASP A 468 12.12 -0.38 34.21
CA ASP A 468 11.25 -1.06 33.25
C ASP A 468 10.86 -0.13 32.10
N ALA A 469 10.59 1.15 32.39
CA ALA A 469 10.32 2.15 31.37
C ALA A 469 11.46 2.27 30.36
N LYS A 470 12.70 2.45 30.84
CA LYS A 470 13.89 2.54 29.96
C LYS A 470 14.10 1.25 29.15
N GLN A 471 13.90 0.09 29.77
CA GLN A 471 14.03 -1.20 29.09
C GLN A 471 12.97 -1.37 27.99
N LEU A 472 11.71 -1.08 28.28
CA LEU A 472 10.60 -1.15 27.34
C LEU A 472 10.76 -0.13 26.21
N LEU A 473 11.16 1.09 26.53
CA LEU A 473 11.44 2.13 25.55
C LEU A 473 12.50 1.72 24.55
N ARG A 474 13.66 1.27 25.05
CA ARG A 474 14.76 0.78 24.20
C ARG A 474 14.36 -0.43 23.39
N ARG A 475 13.54 -1.33 23.95
CA ARG A 475 12.98 -2.48 23.21
C ARG A 475 12.08 -2.01 22.08
N PHE A 476 11.17 -1.07 22.34
CA PHE A 476 10.28 -0.51 21.35
C PHE A 476 11.07 0.17 20.23
N ILE A 477 12.03 1.04 20.57
CA ILE A 477 12.90 1.73 19.59
C ILE A 477 13.59 0.73 18.65
N ARG A 478 14.24 -0.32 19.19
CA ARG A 478 14.85 -1.39 18.36
C ARG A 478 13.84 -2.11 17.47
N GLN A 479 12.61 -2.23 17.94
CA GLN A 479 11.54 -2.84 17.16
C GLN A 479 11.00 -1.90 16.11
N VAL A 480 11.09 -0.57 16.23
CA VAL A 480 10.53 0.43 15.30
C VAL A 480 11.54 1.07 14.36
N GLU A 481 12.83 1.02 14.70
CA GLU A 481 13.87 1.61 13.89
C GLU A 481 14.03 0.90 12.54
N ARG A 482 14.35 1.68 11.50
CA ARG A 482 14.69 1.16 10.17
C ARG A 482 16.21 1.07 9.95
N GLU A 483 16.96 1.67 10.86
CA GLU A 483 18.41 1.61 10.98
C GLU A 483 18.80 1.88 12.43
N PRO A 484 19.97 1.42 12.90
CA PRO A 484 20.38 1.60 14.29
C PRO A 484 20.35 3.07 14.75
N THR A 485 19.56 3.30 15.78
CA THR A 485 19.43 4.59 16.47
C THR A 485 20.59 4.79 17.43
N SER A 486 21.23 5.96 17.39
CA SER A 486 22.36 6.24 18.29
C SER A 486 21.91 6.37 19.76
N GLU A 487 22.76 5.94 20.68
CA GLU A 487 22.50 6.08 22.13
C GLU A 487 22.24 7.53 22.57
N ALA A 488 22.85 8.52 21.90
CA ALA A 488 22.60 9.93 22.20
C ALA A 488 21.15 10.33 21.90
N VAL A 489 20.57 9.79 20.82
CA VAL A 489 19.17 10.03 20.45
C VAL A 489 18.23 9.28 21.40
N ILE A 490 18.54 8.01 21.72
CA ILE A 490 17.74 7.21 22.67
C ILE A 490 17.64 7.91 24.03
N LYS A 491 18.74 8.51 24.51
CA LYS A 491 18.76 9.24 25.79
C LYS A 491 17.76 10.39 25.88
N ILE A 492 17.42 11.04 24.76
CA ILE A 492 16.41 12.10 24.73
C ILE A 492 15.04 11.54 25.16
N TYR A 493 14.67 10.37 24.63
CA TYR A 493 13.40 9.72 24.97
C TYR A 493 13.44 9.03 26.35
N ASP A 494 14.61 8.50 26.76
CA ASP A 494 14.82 7.99 28.13
C ASP A 494 14.59 9.11 29.17
N GLN A 495 15.03 10.33 28.88
CA GLN A 495 14.81 11.48 29.76
C GLN A 495 13.32 11.85 29.79
N LEU A 496 12.67 11.94 28.64
CA LEU A 496 11.24 12.27 28.54
C LEU A 496 10.36 11.31 29.38
N VAL A 497 10.59 9.99 29.28
CA VAL A 497 9.80 9.04 30.08
C VAL A 497 10.12 9.14 31.58
N THR A 498 11.36 9.47 31.92
CA THR A 498 11.77 9.66 33.32
C THR A 498 11.09 10.90 33.91
N ASP A 499 11.04 12.00 33.17
CA ASP A 499 10.41 13.26 33.59
C ASP A 499 8.90 13.06 33.82
N GLU A 500 8.22 12.34 32.92
CA GLU A 500 6.80 11.99 33.07
C GLU A 500 6.53 11.15 34.33
N LEU A 501 7.36 10.14 34.59
CA LEU A 501 7.24 9.32 35.79
C LEU A 501 7.45 10.14 37.07
N GLN A 502 8.43 11.06 37.07
CA GLN A 502 8.69 11.96 38.21
C GLN A 502 7.55 12.96 38.43
N ALA A 503 6.84 13.35 37.38
CA ALA A 503 5.62 14.15 37.46
C ALA A 503 4.40 13.36 38.00
N GLY A 504 4.55 12.05 38.22
CA GLY A 504 3.50 11.17 38.75
C GLY A 504 2.58 10.57 37.68
N THR A 505 2.94 10.68 36.39
CA THR A 505 2.24 10.03 35.29
C THR A 505 2.34 8.50 35.42
N PRO A 506 1.23 7.74 35.26
CA PRO A 506 1.28 6.28 35.28
C PRO A 506 2.23 5.71 34.22
N LEU A 507 2.91 4.60 34.53
CA LEU A 507 3.95 4.01 33.67
C LEU A 507 3.53 3.83 32.21
N ALA A 508 2.32 3.33 31.97
CA ALA A 508 1.83 3.11 30.61
C ALA A 508 1.71 4.42 29.82
N GLU A 509 1.12 5.46 30.43
CA GLU A 509 0.95 6.79 29.81
C GLU A 509 2.31 7.47 29.57
N ALA A 510 3.23 7.39 30.55
CA ALA A 510 4.58 7.93 30.40
C ALA A 510 5.34 7.27 29.22
N LEU A 511 5.19 5.95 29.06
CA LEU A 511 5.72 5.24 27.90
C LEU A 511 5.06 5.67 26.60
N LEU A 512 3.73 5.82 26.57
CA LEU A 512 3.02 6.31 25.38
C LEU A 512 3.52 7.70 24.96
N THR A 513 3.78 8.61 25.91
CA THR A 513 4.37 9.93 25.63
C THR A 513 5.70 9.80 24.88
N SER A 514 6.63 8.97 25.37
CA SER A 514 7.92 8.77 24.69
C SER A 514 7.81 7.99 23.38
N TYR A 515 6.88 7.03 23.27
CA TYR A 515 6.60 6.33 22.02
C TYR A 515 6.07 7.28 20.96
N THR A 516 5.08 8.12 21.30
CA THR A 516 4.55 9.17 20.43
C THR A 516 5.67 10.08 19.95
N ALA A 517 6.51 10.58 20.86
CA ALA A 517 7.64 11.45 20.51
C ALA A 517 8.61 10.76 19.51
N PHE A 518 8.92 9.48 19.70
CA PHE A 518 9.78 8.74 18.77
C PHE A 518 9.10 8.50 17.42
N LEU A 519 7.82 8.12 17.40
CA LEU A 519 7.05 7.90 16.16
C LEU A 519 6.81 9.18 15.36
N CYS A 520 6.97 10.35 15.98
CA CYS A 520 6.91 11.66 15.29
C CYS A 520 8.31 12.24 15.01
N SER A 521 9.37 11.48 15.26
CA SER A 521 10.75 11.93 15.10
C SER A 521 11.25 11.83 13.66
N GLY A 522 12.37 12.51 13.37
CA GLY A 522 13.06 12.38 12.09
C GLY A 522 13.44 10.94 11.74
N GLN A 523 13.78 10.12 12.75
CA GLN A 523 14.17 8.73 12.57
C GLN A 523 13.01 7.85 12.09
N PHE A 524 11.78 8.17 12.48
CA PHE A 524 10.59 7.39 12.12
C PHE A 524 9.79 8.00 10.96
N LEU A 525 9.74 9.33 10.83
CA LEU A 525 8.96 9.97 9.78
C LEU A 525 9.67 10.05 8.43
N TYR A 526 10.99 9.88 8.39
CA TYR A 526 11.76 10.08 7.16
C TYR A 526 12.59 8.86 6.76
N LEU A 527 12.79 8.74 5.45
CA LEU A 527 13.69 7.80 4.80
C LEU A 527 14.95 8.54 4.34
N PRO A 528 16.10 8.30 4.99
CA PRO A 528 17.37 8.90 4.59
C PRO A 528 17.98 8.19 3.38
N GLU A 529 18.68 8.96 2.55
CA GLU A 529 19.51 8.46 1.46
C GLU A 529 20.98 8.75 1.80
N PRO A 530 21.70 7.79 2.41
CA PRO A 530 23.07 8.02 2.84
C PRO A 530 24.06 7.98 1.67
N ARG A 531 25.24 8.54 1.90
CA ARG A 531 26.39 8.48 0.98
C ARG A 531 26.78 7.05 0.63
N ALA A 532 27.45 6.87 -0.51
CA ALA A 532 27.76 5.53 -1.01
C ALA A 532 28.71 4.72 -0.13
N ASP A 533 29.59 5.39 0.61
CA ASP A 533 30.57 4.82 1.54
C ASP A 533 29.97 4.52 2.93
N SER A 534 28.74 4.97 3.19
CA SER A 534 28.10 4.76 4.48
C SER A 534 27.60 3.31 4.63
N PRO A 535 27.88 2.64 5.77
CA PRO A 535 27.26 1.34 6.06
C PRO A 535 25.73 1.43 6.16
N ARG A 536 25.16 2.63 6.41
CA ARG A 536 23.71 2.88 6.43
C ARG A 536 23.03 2.63 5.08
N ARG A 537 23.80 2.57 3.99
CA ARG A 537 23.28 2.29 2.64
C ARG A 537 22.54 0.96 2.54
N GLN A 538 22.92 -0.04 3.33
CA GLN A 538 22.24 -1.33 3.40
C GLN A 538 20.79 -1.19 3.91
N TYR A 539 20.59 -0.41 4.97
CA TYR A 539 19.28 -0.11 5.54
C TYR A 539 18.43 0.78 4.62
N ALA A 540 19.05 1.71 3.90
CA ALA A 540 18.36 2.51 2.88
C ALA A 540 17.85 1.64 1.71
N VAL A 541 18.60 0.62 1.29
CA VAL A 541 18.13 -0.36 0.29
C VAL A 541 16.97 -1.19 0.83
N ALA A 542 17.06 -1.69 2.07
CA ALA A 542 15.97 -2.41 2.73
C ALA A 542 14.69 -1.57 2.77
N SER A 543 14.82 -0.30 3.19
CA SER A 543 13.70 0.63 3.29
C SER A 543 13.08 0.94 1.94
N ARG A 544 13.89 1.16 0.90
CA ARG A 544 13.38 1.38 -0.46
C ARG A 544 12.63 0.16 -1.00
N LEU A 545 13.18 -1.04 -0.85
CA LEU A 545 12.54 -2.26 -1.34
C LEU A 545 11.19 -2.49 -0.66
N SER A 546 11.15 -2.40 0.68
CA SER A 546 9.94 -2.61 1.48
C SER A 546 8.85 -1.56 1.20
N HIS A 547 9.21 -0.27 1.11
CA HIS A 547 8.22 0.78 0.83
C HIS A 547 7.78 0.83 -0.63
N PHE A 548 8.62 0.34 -1.56
CA PHE A 548 8.26 0.23 -2.96
C PHE A 548 7.22 -0.88 -3.18
N LEU A 549 7.38 -2.03 -2.50
CA LEU A 549 6.51 -3.18 -2.69
C LEU A 549 5.28 -3.16 -1.75
N GLY A 550 5.48 -2.88 -0.46
CA GLY A 550 4.43 -3.03 0.57
C GLY A 550 4.01 -1.75 1.28
N ASN A 551 4.50 -0.57 0.86
CA ASN A 551 4.28 0.72 1.56
C ASN A 551 4.68 0.71 3.04
N THR A 552 5.49 -0.25 3.47
CA THR A 552 5.81 -0.45 4.88
C THR A 552 7.30 -0.65 5.08
N ARG A 553 7.68 -0.74 6.35
CA ARG A 553 9.05 -0.92 6.80
C ARG A 553 9.65 -2.27 6.39
N PRO A 554 10.99 -2.40 6.43
CA PRO A 554 11.63 -3.69 6.24
C PRO A 554 11.23 -4.67 7.34
N ASP A 555 10.94 -5.90 6.95
CA ASP A 555 10.73 -7.01 7.88
C ASP A 555 12.03 -7.44 8.58
N ALA A 556 11.93 -8.42 9.49
CA ALA A 556 13.08 -8.90 10.25
C ALA A 556 14.19 -9.47 9.37
N GLU A 557 13.85 -10.17 8.29
CA GLU A 557 14.82 -10.78 7.37
C GLU A 557 15.60 -9.70 6.59
N LEU A 558 14.90 -8.68 6.07
CA LEU A 558 15.55 -7.56 5.41
C LEU A 558 16.46 -6.78 6.36
N ASN A 559 16.01 -6.49 7.58
CA ASN A 559 16.84 -5.80 8.57
C ASN A 559 18.10 -6.59 8.92
N GLN A 560 17.97 -7.91 9.08
CA GLN A 560 19.11 -8.78 9.35
C GLN A 560 20.11 -8.82 8.18
N LEU A 561 19.63 -8.89 6.93
CA LEU A 561 20.49 -8.83 5.75
C LEU A 561 21.17 -7.46 5.60
N ALA A 562 20.48 -6.38 5.98
CA ALA A 562 21.05 -5.03 5.99
C ALA A 562 22.19 -4.93 7.01
N GLU A 563 21.97 -5.43 8.23
CA GLU A 563 22.96 -5.49 9.30
C GLU A 563 24.20 -6.30 8.90
N GLN A 564 24.00 -7.42 8.20
CA GLN A 564 25.08 -8.28 7.69
C GLN A 564 25.82 -7.69 6.48
N GLY A 565 25.37 -6.57 5.92
CA GLY A 565 26.00 -5.97 4.74
C GLY A 565 25.73 -6.71 3.43
N ARG A 566 24.63 -7.47 3.32
CA ARG A 566 24.38 -8.38 2.19
C ARG A 566 23.36 -7.88 1.17
N LEU A 567 22.59 -6.82 1.45
CA LEU A 567 21.53 -6.35 0.55
C LEU A 567 22.02 -5.60 -0.69
N LEU A 568 23.30 -5.20 -0.71
CA LEU A 568 23.93 -4.64 -1.92
C LEU A 568 24.34 -5.72 -2.93
N ASP A 569 24.29 -6.99 -2.57
CA ASP A 569 24.47 -8.10 -3.50
C ASP A 569 23.23 -8.26 -4.38
N GLY A 570 23.43 -8.24 -5.71
CA GLY A 570 22.34 -8.29 -6.68
C GLY A 570 21.53 -9.60 -6.66
N GLN A 571 22.15 -10.74 -6.30
CA GLN A 571 21.44 -12.02 -6.18
C GLN A 571 20.57 -12.03 -4.92
N VAL A 572 21.11 -11.55 -3.79
CA VAL A 572 20.35 -11.43 -2.53
C VAL A 572 19.18 -10.47 -2.72
N LEU A 573 19.40 -9.31 -3.34
CA LEU A 573 18.35 -8.33 -3.57
C LEU A 573 17.23 -8.89 -4.46
N ASN A 574 17.58 -9.62 -5.52
CA ASN A 574 16.60 -10.25 -6.40
C ASN A 574 15.79 -11.33 -5.67
N GLN A 575 16.45 -12.18 -4.87
CA GLN A 575 15.78 -13.19 -4.05
C GLN A 575 14.77 -12.53 -3.08
N GLN A 576 15.17 -11.46 -2.39
CA GLN A 576 14.28 -10.76 -1.46
C GLN A 576 13.13 -10.04 -2.17
N THR A 577 13.36 -9.53 -3.38
CA THR A 577 12.30 -8.94 -4.22
C THR A 577 11.23 -9.98 -4.55
N HIS A 578 11.62 -11.18 -5.00
CA HIS A 578 10.69 -12.26 -5.28
C HIS A 578 9.96 -12.76 -4.02
N ARG A 579 10.65 -12.83 -2.88
CA ARG A 579 10.05 -13.22 -1.60
C ARG A 579 8.92 -12.27 -1.20
N LEU A 580 9.16 -10.96 -1.25
CA LEU A 580 8.16 -9.95 -0.88
C LEU A 580 6.97 -9.95 -1.84
N LEU A 581 7.20 -10.04 -3.15
CA LEU A 581 6.12 -10.16 -4.14
C LEU A 581 5.24 -11.40 -3.94
N SER A 582 5.81 -12.48 -3.40
CA SER A 582 5.06 -13.72 -3.12
C SER A 582 4.31 -13.67 -1.79
N ALA A 583 4.72 -12.82 -0.85
CA ALA A 583 4.10 -12.70 0.46
C ALA A 583 2.73 -12.00 0.38
N ASP A 584 2.62 -10.94 -0.45
CA ASP A 584 1.35 -10.22 -0.69
C ASP A 584 0.28 -11.05 -1.43
N SER A 585 0.66 -12.22 -1.94
CA SER A 585 -0.29 -13.15 -2.61
C SER A 585 -0.99 -14.09 -1.62
N ALA A 586 -0.62 -14.05 -0.33
CA ALA A 586 -1.03 -15.00 0.69
C ALA A 586 -1.82 -14.39 1.86
N GLU A 587 -2.02 -13.07 1.87
CA GLU A 587 -2.99 -12.34 2.71
C GLU A 587 -4.18 -11.90 1.86
#